data_AF-A0A0D8IWB3-F1
#
_entry.id   AF-A0A0D8IWB3-F1
#
_cell.length_a   1.000
_cell.length_b   1.000
_cell.length_c   1.000
_cell.angle_alpha   90.00
_cell.angle_beta   90.00
_cell.angle_gamma   90.00
#
_symmetry.space_group_name_H-M   'P 1'
#
loop_
_entity.id
_entity.type
_entity.pdbx_description
1 polymer ?
#
loop_
_entity_poly.entity_id
_entity_poly.type
_entity_poly.pdbx_seq_one_letter_code
_entity_poly.pdbx_strand_id
1 'polypeptide(L)'
;MKHEPSSDLLQFLRSKNILPNGYFSLEEPDGTYTFYSVSRSGVLYTLDLEPAALSADDVWEKLDRIQKISREVFEQAQESLWDARRLARGLPTSRELKPVAEQFYKDYTQHYAEGRWKTAARYDEETIRHILNIVCSNLQGGGKNQQAAWDRMFRDLVQAKVFRTQRDI
;
A
#
# COMPACT_ATOMS: atom_id res chain seq x y z
N MET A 1 -2.00 17.77 -18.80
CA MET A 1 -0.91 17.39 -19.73
C MET A 1 -0.61 15.92 -19.49
N LYS A 2 -0.56 15.08 -20.53
CA LYS A 2 -0.12 13.69 -20.40
C LYS A 2 1.42 13.73 -20.33
N HIS A 3 2.02 13.34 -19.21
CA HIS A 3 3.45 13.10 -19.14
C HIS A 3 3.75 11.85 -19.96
N GLU A 4 4.05 12.02 -21.25
CA GLU A 4 4.67 10.94 -22.02
C GLU A 4 6.11 10.79 -21.55
N PRO A 5 6.54 9.58 -21.16
CA PRO A 5 7.93 9.37 -20.77
C PRO A 5 8.84 9.58 -21.98
N SER A 6 9.93 10.33 -21.79
CA SER A 6 10.94 10.50 -22.84
C SER A 6 11.49 9.13 -23.28
N SER A 7 11.63 8.93 -24.59
CA SER A 7 12.20 7.72 -25.17
C SER A 7 13.59 7.40 -24.58
N ASP A 8 14.36 8.44 -24.26
CA ASP A 8 15.73 8.33 -23.74
C ASP A 8 15.74 7.81 -22.30
N LEU A 9 14.79 8.25 -21.46
CA LEU A 9 14.66 7.77 -20.09
C LEU A 9 14.44 6.25 -20.05
N LEU A 10 13.56 5.74 -20.91
CA LEU A 10 13.30 4.29 -20.98
C LEU A 10 14.51 3.52 -21.52
N GLN A 11 15.31 4.13 -22.40
CA GLN A 11 16.54 3.53 -22.88
C GLN A 11 17.58 3.42 -21.77
N PHE A 12 17.73 4.44 -20.93
CA PHE A 12 18.62 4.39 -19.77
C PHE A 12 18.20 3.33 -18.75
N LEU A 13 16.91 3.24 -18.43
CA LEU A 13 16.42 2.20 -17.51
C LEU A 13 16.64 0.79 -18.08
N ARG A 14 16.44 0.60 -19.39
CA ARG A 14 16.72 -0.69 -20.05
C ARG A 14 18.20 -1.08 -19.99
N SER A 15 19.13 -0.12 -20.04
CA SER A 15 20.57 -0.42 -19.89
C SER A 15 20.90 -1.00 -18.51
N LYS A 16 20.10 -0.67 -17.49
CA LYS A 16 20.16 -1.25 -16.14
C LYS A 16 19.23 -2.47 -15.96
N ASN A 17 18.75 -3.06 -17.05
CA ASN A 17 17.83 -4.21 -17.06
C ASN A 17 16.48 -3.93 -16.36
N ILE A 18 16.06 -2.67 -16.30
CA ILE A 18 14.76 -2.23 -15.79
C ILE A 18 13.82 -2.09 -16.99
N LEU A 19 12.78 -2.92 -17.01
CA LEU A 19 11.80 -3.00 -18.09
C LEU A 19 10.47 -2.36 -17.65
N PRO A 20 9.52 -2.13 -18.57
CA PRO A 20 8.14 -1.80 -18.19
C PRO A 20 7.58 -2.84 -17.21
N ASN A 21 6.81 -2.38 -16.22
CA ASN A 21 6.39 -3.13 -15.03
C ASN A 21 7.53 -3.55 -14.08
N GLY A 22 8.73 -2.96 -14.24
CA GLY A 22 9.86 -3.15 -13.36
C GLY A 22 9.91 -2.14 -12.21
N TYR A 23 10.85 -2.36 -11.30
CA TYR A 23 11.06 -1.56 -10.10
C TYR A 23 12.54 -1.23 -9.97
N PHE A 24 12.85 -0.06 -9.42
CA PHE A 24 14.22 0.32 -9.14
C PHE A 24 14.32 1.26 -7.94
N SER A 25 15.49 1.32 -7.34
CA SER A 25 15.89 2.35 -6.40
C SER A 25 16.95 3.27 -7.02
N LEU A 26 16.99 4.50 -6.52
CA LEU A 26 17.95 5.53 -6.88
C LEU A 26 18.60 6.02 -5.58
N GLU A 27 19.92 5.87 -5.49
CA GLU A 27 20.69 6.42 -4.37
C GLU A 27 20.90 7.93 -4.57
N GLU A 28 20.42 8.72 -3.61
CA GLU A 28 20.60 10.17 -3.58
C GLU A 28 21.98 10.54 -2.99
N PRO A 29 22.48 11.77 -3.24
CA PRO A 29 23.81 12.19 -2.75
C PRO A 29 24.01 12.11 -1.23
N ASP A 30 22.94 12.14 -0.46
CA ASP A 30 22.96 12.02 1.00
C ASP A 30 22.95 10.55 1.50
N GLY A 31 23.01 9.58 0.58
CA GLY A 31 22.99 8.15 0.86
C GLY A 31 21.61 7.57 1.11
N THR A 32 20.54 8.37 0.95
CA THR A 32 19.16 7.87 0.99
C THR A 32 18.76 7.21 -0.32
N TYR A 33 17.72 6.37 -0.29
CA TYR A 33 17.22 5.67 -1.47
C TYR A 33 15.80 6.12 -1.79
N THR A 34 15.58 6.57 -3.02
CA THR A 34 14.24 6.82 -3.57
C THR A 34 13.81 5.65 -4.43
N PHE A 35 12.57 5.20 -4.28
CA PHE A 35 12.05 4.00 -4.92
C PHE A 35 11.01 4.34 -6.00
N TYR A 36 11.09 3.64 -7.13
CA TYR A 36 10.26 3.89 -8.29
C TYR A 36 9.73 2.59 -8.90
N SER A 37 8.51 2.66 -9.43
CA SER A 37 7.94 1.64 -10.32
C SER A 37 7.77 2.21 -11.72
N VAL A 38 7.94 1.35 -12.72
CA VAL A 38 7.78 1.69 -14.14
C VAL A 38 6.48 1.08 -14.63
N SER A 39 5.55 1.89 -15.11
CA SER A 39 4.31 1.36 -15.68
C SER A 39 4.54 0.67 -17.02
N ARG A 40 3.50 -0.03 -17.53
CA ARG A 40 3.52 -0.60 -18.88
C ARG A 40 3.77 0.45 -19.97
N SER A 41 3.30 1.68 -19.78
CA SER A 41 3.52 2.79 -20.71
C SER A 41 4.85 3.52 -20.48
N GLY A 42 5.64 3.10 -19.49
CA GLY A 42 6.93 3.71 -19.15
C GLY A 42 6.86 4.90 -18.21
N VAL A 43 5.68 5.22 -17.66
CA VAL A 43 5.52 6.29 -16.67
C VAL A 43 6.11 5.82 -15.34
N LEU A 44 6.91 6.67 -14.72
CA LEU A 44 7.49 6.40 -13.41
C LEU A 44 6.52 6.81 -12.30
N TYR A 45 6.42 5.98 -11.26
CA TYR A 45 5.61 6.25 -10.09
C TYR A 45 6.44 6.11 -8.82
N THR A 46 6.21 7.01 -7.86
CA THR A 46 6.81 6.95 -6.52
C THR A 46 6.12 5.90 -5.64
N LEU A 47 6.60 5.76 -4.39
CA LEU A 47 5.93 4.93 -3.37
C LEU A 47 4.48 5.38 -3.08
N ASP A 48 4.11 6.62 -3.40
CA ASP A 48 2.74 7.11 -3.23
C ASP A 48 1.82 6.82 -4.42
N LEU A 49 2.33 6.10 -5.42
CA LEU A 49 1.64 5.87 -6.69
C LEU A 49 1.31 7.18 -7.43
N GLU A 50 2.07 8.23 -7.15
CA GLU A 50 2.03 9.49 -7.88
C GLU A 50 3.07 9.47 -9.02
N PRO A 51 2.77 10.07 -10.17
CA PRO A 51 3.75 10.20 -11.25
C PRO A 51 5.02 10.91 -10.77
N ALA A 52 6.17 10.28 -10.96
CA ALA A 52 7.45 10.87 -10.59
C ALA A 52 7.90 11.89 -11.64
N ALA A 53 8.33 13.06 -11.18
CA ALA A 53 8.89 14.12 -12.02
C ALA A 53 10.39 13.91 -12.25
N LEU A 54 10.78 12.73 -12.77
CA LEU A 54 12.15 12.42 -13.16
C LEU A 54 12.34 12.68 -14.66
N SER A 55 13.30 13.53 -15.01
CA SER A 55 13.69 13.75 -16.40
C SER A 55 14.70 12.70 -16.87
N ALA A 56 14.93 12.64 -18.19
CA ALA A 56 15.98 11.79 -18.75
C ALA A 56 17.38 12.22 -18.28
N ASP A 57 17.61 13.53 -18.11
CA ASP A 57 18.88 14.09 -17.64
C ASP A 57 19.14 13.68 -16.19
N ASP A 58 18.14 13.77 -15.30
CA ASP A 58 18.25 13.35 -13.89
C ASP A 58 18.65 11.86 -13.78
N VAL A 59 18.04 11.03 -14.62
CA VAL A 59 18.31 9.58 -14.67
C VAL A 59 19.71 9.31 -15.23
N TRP A 60 20.12 10.07 -16.25
CA TRP A 60 21.44 9.94 -16.86
C TRP A 60 22.57 10.31 -15.90
N GLU A 61 22.45 11.45 -15.21
CA GLU A 61 23.45 11.92 -14.24
C GLU A 61 23.67 10.92 -13.10
N LYS A 62 22.60 10.21 -12.70
CA LYS A 62 22.62 9.26 -11.59
C LYS A 62 22.56 7.81 -12.06
N LEU A 63 22.90 7.53 -13.32
CA LEU A 63 22.70 6.20 -13.91
C LEU A 63 23.43 5.09 -13.13
N ASP A 64 24.62 5.36 -12.60
CA ASP A 64 25.38 4.40 -11.80
C ASP A 64 24.86 4.18 -10.38
N ARG A 65 23.98 5.05 -9.93
CA ARG A 65 23.28 4.97 -8.63
C ARG A 65 21.91 4.30 -8.72
N ILE A 66 21.51 3.89 -9.93
CA ILE A 66 20.26 3.17 -10.17
C ILE A 66 20.49 1.67 -9.96
N GLN A 67 19.65 1.07 -9.12
CA GLN A 67 19.66 -0.37 -8.88
C GLN A 67 18.28 -0.97 -9.17
N LYS A 68 18.27 -2.05 -9.95
CA LYS A 68 17.06 -2.85 -10.15
C LYS A 68 16.69 -3.53 -8.83
N ILE A 69 15.43 -3.44 -8.44
CA ILE A 69 14.90 -4.12 -7.26
C ILE A 69 13.75 -5.04 -7.65
N SER A 70 13.38 -5.94 -6.75
CA SER A 70 12.19 -6.76 -6.91
C SER A 70 10.93 -6.01 -6.52
N ARG A 71 9.78 -6.56 -6.90
CA ARG A 71 8.46 -6.02 -6.51
C ARG A 71 8.31 -6.02 -4.99
N GLU A 72 8.75 -7.08 -4.33
CA GLU A 72 8.63 -7.29 -2.89
C GLU A 72 9.39 -6.20 -2.11
N VAL A 73 10.59 -5.82 -2.58
CA VAL A 73 11.36 -4.72 -1.98
C VAL A 73 10.61 -3.38 -2.11
N PHE A 74 10.01 -3.12 -3.26
CA PHE A 74 9.22 -1.91 -3.48
C PHE A 74 7.97 -1.87 -2.59
N GLU A 75 7.23 -2.98 -2.50
CA GLU A 75 6.03 -3.08 -1.65
C GLU A 75 6.38 -2.93 -0.16
N GLN A 76 7.52 -3.48 0.28
CA GLN A 76 8.01 -3.31 1.65
C GLN A 76 8.38 -1.84 1.95
N ALA A 77 9.02 -1.15 1.01
CA ALA A 77 9.33 0.27 1.15
C ALA A 77 8.05 1.13 1.21
N GLN A 78 7.04 0.78 0.41
CA GLN A 78 5.73 1.43 0.43
C GLN A 78 5.00 1.22 1.76
N GLU A 79 4.97 -0.01 2.28
CA GLU A 79 4.39 -0.32 3.59
C GLU A 79 5.09 0.47 4.71
N SER A 80 6.43 0.52 4.67
CA SER A 80 7.23 1.26 5.66
C SER A 80 6.94 2.77 5.64
N LEU A 81 6.77 3.36 4.46
CA LEU A 81 6.39 4.77 4.31
C LEU A 81 5.01 5.04 4.92
N TRP A 82 4.04 4.17 4.66
CA TRP A 82 2.69 4.31 5.21
C TRP A 82 2.68 4.12 6.72
N ASP A 83 3.40 3.14 7.26
CA ASP A 83 3.54 2.95 8.70
C ASP A 83 4.18 4.16 9.39
N ALA A 84 5.22 4.75 8.79
CA ALA A 84 5.84 5.98 9.31
C ALA A 84 4.84 7.14 9.37
N ARG A 85 3.99 7.31 8.35
CA ARG A 85 2.94 8.34 8.33
C ARG A 85 1.85 8.09 9.36
N ARG A 86 1.46 6.84 9.56
CA ARG A 86 0.48 6.45 10.59
C ARG A 86 1.04 6.75 11.98
N LEU A 87 2.29 6.36 12.23
CA LEU A 87 2.98 6.65 13.48
C LEU A 87 3.06 8.15 13.78
N ALA A 88 3.37 8.98 12.77
CA ALA A 88 3.39 10.45 12.90
C ALA A 88 2.03 11.05 13.27
N ARG A 89 0.93 10.37 12.95
CA ARG A 89 -0.45 10.76 13.32
C ARG A 89 -0.92 10.10 14.63
N GLY A 90 -0.08 9.30 15.29
CA GLY A 90 -0.45 8.51 16.46
C GLY A 90 -1.40 7.35 16.15
N LEU A 91 -1.47 6.90 14.89
CA LEU A 91 -2.27 5.76 14.46
C LEU A 91 -1.46 4.45 14.55
N PRO A 92 -2.11 3.30 14.82
CA PRO A 92 -1.41 2.02 14.89
C PRO A 92 -0.80 1.61 13.55
N THR A 93 0.39 1.04 13.60
CA THR A 93 1.16 0.51 12.46
C THR A 93 0.61 -0.85 11.96
N SER A 94 1.05 -1.30 10.79
CA SER A 94 0.67 -2.59 10.22
C SER A 94 1.06 -3.75 11.13
N ARG A 95 2.22 -3.67 11.79
CA ARG A 95 2.67 -4.65 12.80
C ARG A 95 1.70 -4.75 13.99
N GLU A 96 1.19 -3.63 14.48
CA GLU A 96 0.26 -3.60 15.61
C GLU A 96 -1.14 -4.03 15.21
N LEU A 97 -1.54 -3.76 13.96
CA LEU A 97 -2.86 -4.09 13.44
C LEU A 97 -2.98 -5.54 12.95
N LYS A 98 -1.87 -6.20 12.62
CA LYS A 98 -1.85 -7.61 12.21
C LYS A 98 -2.57 -8.56 13.19
N PRO A 99 -2.27 -8.59 14.50
CA PRO A 99 -3.00 -9.44 15.43
C PRO A 99 -4.48 -9.05 15.57
N VAL A 100 -4.80 -7.75 15.43
CA VAL A 100 -6.19 -7.27 15.44
C VAL A 100 -6.96 -7.78 14.22
N ALA A 101 -6.33 -7.75 13.04
CA ALA A 101 -6.90 -8.24 11.79
C ALA A 101 -7.13 -9.76 11.82
N GLU A 102 -6.15 -10.53 12.32
CA GLU A 102 -6.26 -11.98 12.49
C GLU A 102 -7.40 -12.35 13.45
N GLN A 103 -7.47 -11.67 14.60
CA GLN A 103 -8.53 -11.90 15.57
C GLN A 103 -9.91 -11.49 15.03
N PHE A 104 -10.01 -10.33 14.37
CA PHE A 104 -11.24 -9.90 13.73
C PHE A 104 -11.72 -10.92 12.70
N TYR A 105 -10.85 -11.40 11.82
CA TYR A 105 -11.22 -12.36 10.78
C TYR A 105 -11.70 -13.68 11.39
N LYS A 106 -11.03 -14.17 12.43
CA LYS A 106 -11.46 -15.36 13.18
C LYS A 106 -12.85 -15.16 13.79
N ASP A 107 -13.07 -14.04 14.48
CA ASP A 107 -14.38 -13.75 15.10
C ASP A 107 -15.47 -13.55 14.04
N TYR A 108 -15.15 -12.93 12.91
CA TYR A 108 -16.08 -12.67 11.82
C TYR A 108 -16.51 -13.96 11.11
N THR A 109 -15.58 -14.92 10.94
CA THR A 109 -15.87 -16.18 10.23
C THR A 109 -16.41 -17.29 11.13
N GLN A 110 -15.95 -17.39 12.38
CA GLN A 110 -16.28 -18.50 13.28
C GLN A 110 -17.33 -18.13 14.34
N HIS A 111 -17.38 -16.85 14.74
CA HIS A 111 -18.19 -16.38 15.87
C HIS A 111 -19.08 -15.19 15.50
N TYR A 112 -19.56 -15.13 14.25
CA TYR A 112 -20.32 -13.98 13.74
C TYR A 112 -21.54 -13.65 14.62
N ALA A 113 -22.30 -14.68 15.02
CA ALA A 113 -23.51 -14.55 15.83
C ALA A 113 -23.24 -14.03 17.25
N GLU A 114 -22.04 -14.26 17.78
CA GLU A 114 -21.63 -13.77 19.10
C GLU A 114 -21.28 -12.27 19.06
N GLY A 115 -21.14 -11.68 17.87
CA GLY A 115 -20.89 -10.25 17.69
C GLY A 115 -19.51 -9.77 18.14
N ARG A 116 -18.57 -10.67 18.46
CA ARG A 116 -17.21 -10.32 18.93
C ARG A 116 -16.41 -9.48 17.93
N TRP A 117 -16.64 -9.70 16.64
CA TRP A 117 -16.06 -8.92 15.53
C TRP A 117 -16.37 -7.41 15.62
N LYS A 118 -17.46 -7.02 16.29
CA LYS A 118 -17.83 -5.61 16.50
C LYS A 118 -16.80 -4.84 17.34
N THR A 119 -15.91 -5.53 18.05
CA THR A 119 -14.82 -4.90 18.82
C THR A 119 -13.92 -4.04 17.93
N ALA A 120 -13.72 -4.44 16.67
CA ALA A 120 -12.94 -3.67 15.69
C ALA A 120 -13.62 -2.35 15.29
N ALA A 121 -14.93 -2.17 15.51
CA ALA A 121 -15.64 -0.92 15.20
C ALA A 121 -15.24 0.27 16.11
N ARG A 122 -14.44 0.02 17.16
CA ARG A 122 -13.88 1.08 18.02
C ARG A 122 -12.87 1.97 17.29
N TYR A 123 -12.18 1.43 16.28
CA TYR A 123 -11.16 2.16 15.53
C TYR A 123 -11.81 3.19 14.60
N ASP A 124 -11.05 4.24 14.25
CA ASP A 124 -11.46 5.18 13.22
C ASP A 124 -11.60 4.50 11.84
N GLU A 125 -12.26 5.17 10.90
CA GLU A 125 -12.56 4.59 9.59
C GLU A 125 -11.29 4.26 8.78
N GLU A 126 -10.24 5.09 8.86
CA GLU A 126 -8.98 4.83 8.18
C GLU A 126 -8.33 3.54 8.71
N THR A 127 -8.29 3.39 10.04
CA THR A 127 -7.75 2.20 10.69
C THR A 127 -8.61 0.95 10.42
N ILE A 128 -9.94 1.07 10.36
CA ILE A 128 -10.82 -0.03 9.96
C ILE A 128 -10.49 -0.49 8.54
N ARG A 129 -10.37 0.44 7.58
CA ARG A 129 -10.00 0.10 6.20
C ARG A 129 -8.65 -0.63 6.14
N HIS A 130 -7.67 -0.19 6.93
CA HIS A 130 -6.36 -0.84 7.01
C HIS A 130 -6.43 -2.26 7.57
N ILE A 131 -7.18 -2.47 8.66
CA ILE A 131 -7.44 -3.82 9.21
C ILE A 131 -8.02 -4.73 8.13
N LEU A 132 -9.02 -4.25 7.37
CA LEU A 132 -9.65 -5.05 6.33
C LEU A 132 -8.72 -5.33 5.14
N ASN A 133 -7.83 -4.41 4.80
CA ASN A 133 -6.81 -4.64 3.78
C ASN A 133 -5.86 -5.77 4.20
N ILE A 134 -5.43 -5.80 5.46
CA ILE A 134 -4.61 -6.89 6.02
C ILE A 134 -5.36 -8.23 6.00
N VAL A 135 -6.66 -8.23 6.31
CA VAL A 135 -7.47 -9.45 6.22
C VAL A 135 -7.55 -9.95 4.77
N CYS A 136 -7.89 -9.06 3.85
CA CYS A 136 -8.17 -9.43 2.46
C CYS A 136 -6.90 -9.83 1.70
N SER A 137 -5.74 -9.25 2.01
CA SER A 137 -4.46 -9.67 1.43
C SER A 137 -4.10 -11.12 1.78
N ASN A 138 -4.58 -11.60 2.94
CA ASN A 138 -4.37 -12.97 3.40
C ASN A 138 -5.44 -13.97 2.92
N LEU A 139 -6.52 -13.50 2.28
CA LEU A 139 -7.57 -14.38 1.75
C LEU A 139 -7.09 -15.09 0.48
N GLN A 140 -7.17 -16.42 0.48
CA GLN A 140 -6.96 -17.23 -0.71
C GLN A 140 -8.17 -17.08 -1.65
N GLY A 141 -7.99 -16.33 -2.74
CA GLY A 141 -9.01 -16.10 -3.76
C GLY A 141 -8.68 -14.88 -4.61
N GLY A 142 -8.98 -14.92 -5.91
CA GLY A 142 -8.67 -13.80 -6.80
C GLY A 142 -9.36 -12.48 -6.40
N GLY A 143 -8.89 -11.36 -6.95
CA GLY A 143 -9.24 -10.00 -6.49
C GLY A 143 -10.75 -9.66 -6.43
N LYS A 144 -11.61 -10.29 -7.25
CA LYS A 144 -13.07 -10.08 -7.17
C LYS A 144 -13.69 -10.61 -5.87
N ASN A 145 -13.20 -11.75 -5.38
CA ASN A 145 -13.71 -12.35 -4.13
C ASN A 145 -13.18 -11.58 -2.91
N GLN A 146 -11.95 -11.07 -2.99
CA GLN A 146 -11.37 -10.21 -1.97
C GLN A 146 -12.14 -8.89 -1.85
N GLN A 147 -12.46 -8.22 -2.97
CA GLN A 147 -13.23 -6.97 -2.93
C GLN A 147 -14.64 -7.16 -2.36
N ALA A 148 -15.36 -8.21 -2.77
CA ALA A 148 -16.70 -8.47 -2.25
C ALA A 148 -16.69 -8.78 -0.74
N ALA A 149 -15.67 -9.50 -0.27
CA ALA A 149 -15.48 -9.75 1.15
C ALA A 149 -15.16 -8.45 1.91
N TRP A 150 -14.28 -7.61 1.36
CA TRP A 150 -13.94 -6.30 1.90
C TRP A 150 -15.18 -5.41 2.05
N ASP A 151 -15.98 -5.27 0.99
CA ASP A 151 -17.18 -4.40 0.98
C ASP A 151 -18.20 -4.85 2.03
N ARG A 152 -18.36 -6.17 2.21
CA ARG A 152 -19.26 -6.74 3.22
C ARG A 152 -18.76 -6.46 4.64
N MET A 153 -17.49 -6.78 4.93
CA MET A 153 -16.90 -6.58 6.25
C MET A 153 -16.86 -5.09 6.63
N PHE A 154 -16.56 -4.22 5.67
CA PHE A 154 -16.56 -2.77 5.89
C PHE A 154 -17.95 -2.25 6.26
N ARG A 155 -18.98 -2.65 5.50
CA ARG A 155 -20.37 -2.28 5.79
C ARG A 155 -20.80 -2.69 7.20
N ASP A 156 -20.50 -3.93 7.58
CA ASP A 156 -20.86 -4.48 8.89
C ASP A 156 -20.19 -3.70 10.03
N LEU A 157 -18.90 -3.35 9.88
CA LEU A 157 -18.16 -2.57 10.87
C LEU A 157 -18.64 -1.12 10.99
N VAL A 158 -18.95 -0.48 9.86
CA VAL A 158 -19.51 0.88 9.85
C VAL A 158 -20.88 0.90 10.53
N GLN A 159 -21.75 -0.08 10.23
CA GLN A 159 -23.04 -0.20 10.92
C GLN A 159 -22.85 -0.41 12.43
N ALA A 160 -21.97 -1.32 12.83
CA ALA A 160 -21.68 -1.56 14.25
C ALA A 160 -21.15 -0.30 14.96
N LYS A 161 -20.36 0.53 14.27
CA LYS A 161 -19.86 1.82 14.80
C LYS A 161 -21.00 2.80 15.04
N VAL A 162 -21.92 2.97 14.08
CA VAL A 162 -23.09 3.85 14.21
C VAL A 162 -23.95 3.45 15.41
N PHE A 163 -24.24 2.14 15.56
CA PHE A 163 -25.00 1.63 16.71
C PHE A 163 -24.30 1.87 18.06
N ARG A 164 -22.97 1.88 18.09
CA ARG A 164 -22.19 2.17 19.30
C ARG A 164 -22.26 3.65 19.65
N THR A 165 -22.04 4.53 18.68
CA THR A 165 -22.12 5.97 18.87
C THR A 165 -23.52 6.42 19.33
N GLN A 166 -24.59 5.76 18.86
CA GLN A 166 -25.97 6.04 19.32
C GLN A 166 -26.28 5.55 20.74
N ARG A 167 -25.48 4.65 21.31
CA ARG A 167 -25.66 4.13 22.69
C ARG A 167 -24.85 4.91 23.73
N ASP A 168 -23.81 5.61 23.29
CA ASP A 168 -22.93 6.42 24.13
C ASP A 168 -23.38 7.90 24.20
N ILE A 169 -24.52 8.25 23.56
CA ILE A 169 -25.26 9.53 23.66
C ILE A 169 -26.54 9.29 24.46
#